data_AF-A0A5B6WIL8-F1
#
_entry.id   AF-A0A5B6WIL8-F1
#
_cell.length_a   1.000
_cell.length_b   1.000
_cell.length_c   1.000
_cell.angle_alpha   90.00
_cell.angle_beta   90.00
_cell.angle_gamma   90.00
#
_symmetry.space_group_name_H-M   'P 1'
#
loop_
_entity.id
_entity.type
_entity.pdbx_description
1 polymer ?
#
loop_
_entity_poly.entity_id
_entity_poly.type
_entity_poly.pdbx_seq_one_letter_code
_entity_poly.pdbx_strand_id
1 'polypeptide(L)'
;MELGSDIEAIRRIKNKLRQIKPQILFLIETKKVLGKCSGLDKKVDAEGSRSGLSLGWNNGCIIQLRSYLVLHIDVEIDEGDEADK
;
A
#
# COMPACT_ATOMS: atom_id res chain seq x y z
N MET A 1 -13.74 3.68 -23.99
CA MET A 1 -13.01 2.39 -24.04
C MET A 1 -12.01 2.23 -22.89
N GLU A 2 -12.13 2.98 -21.77
CA GLU A 2 -11.10 3.01 -20.71
C GLU A 2 -11.32 2.02 -19.55
N LEU A 3 -12.53 1.48 -19.38
CA LEU A 3 -12.87 0.67 -18.20
C LEU A 3 -12.15 -0.71 -18.13
N GLY A 4 -11.72 -1.25 -19.28
CA GLY A 4 -11.11 -2.59 -19.35
C GLY A 4 -9.63 -2.63 -18.93
N SER A 5 -8.90 -1.53 -19.10
CA SER A 5 -7.46 -1.44 -18.76
C SER A 5 -7.23 -1.47 -17.26
N ASP A 6 -8.03 -0.69 -16.51
CA ASP A 6 -7.90 -0.56 -15.06
C ASP A 6 -8.20 -1.87 -14.31
N ILE A 7 -9.20 -2.63 -14.79
CA ILE A 7 -9.58 -3.92 -14.21
C ILE A 7 -8.42 -4.93 -14.34
N GLU A 8 -7.75 -4.97 -15.49
CA GLU A 8 -6.65 -5.89 -15.75
C GLU A 8 -5.40 -5.49 -14.96
N ALA A 9 -5.11 -4.19 -14.82
CA ALA A 9 -4.04 -3.69 -13.97
C ALA A 9 -4.27 -4.09 -12.50
N ILE A 10 -5.50 -3.90 -11.97
CA ILE A 10 -5.87 -4.32 -10.62
C ILE A 10 -5.71 -5.83 -10.46
N ARG A 11 -6.14 -6.63 -11.44
CA ARG A 11 -6.02 -8.10 -11.40
C ARG A 11 -4.55 -8.54 -11.33
N ARG A 12 -3.67 -7.93 -12.14
CA ARG A 12 -2.24 -8.22 -12.14
C ARG A 12 -1.58 -7.87 -10.82
N ILE A 13 -1.88 -6.69 -10.28
CA ILE A 13 -1.38 -6.26 -8.97
C ILE A 13 -1.84 -7.24 -7.89
N LYS A 14 -3.13 -7.58 -7.83
CA LYS A 14 -3.66 -8.58 -6.87
C LYS A 14 -2.97 -9.93 -6.96
N ASN A 15 -2.70 -10.43 -8.15
CA ASN A 15 -2.02 -11.71 -8.33
C ASN A 15 -0.57 -11.63 -7.84
N LYS A 16 0.14 -10.54 -8.17
CA LYS A 16 1.52 -10.33 -7.74
C LYS A 16 1.63 -10.18 -6.21
N LEU A 17 0.71 -9.44 -5.59
CA LEU A 17 0.64 -9.30 -4.13
C LEU A 17 0.40 -10.64 -3.43
N ARG A 18 -0.45 -11.52 -3.99
CA ARG A 18 -0.67 -12.87 -3.45
C ARG A 18 0.56 -13.76 -3.51
N GLN A 19 1.40 -13.59 -4.52
CA GLN A 19 2.63 -14.38 -4.70
C GLN A 19 3.77 -13.86 -3.83
N ILE A 20 4.00 -12.54 -3.83
CA ILE A 20 5.12 -11.92 -3.12
C ILE A 20 4.83 -11.82 -1.63
N LYS A 21 3.56 -11.63 -1.24
CA LYS A 21 3.13 -11.36 0.14
C LYS A 21 4.03 -10.31 0.81
N PRO A 22 4.13 -9.10 0.22
CA PRO A 22 5.05 -8.09 0.72
C PRO A 22 4.67 -7.71 2.15
N GLN A 23 5.68 -7.43 2.97
CA GLN A 23 5.48 -6.88 4.31
C GLN A 23 4.97 -5.44 4.25
N ILE A 24 5.51 -4.65 3.31
CA ILE A 24 5.17 -3.24 3.08
C ILE A 24 4.99 -3.02 1.57
N LEU A 25 3.96 -2.26 1.17
CA LEU A 25 3.67 -1.88 -0.20
C LEU A 25 3.44 -0.37 -0.32
N PHE A 26 4.24 0.27 -1.16
CA PHE A 26 4.06 1.67 -1.57
C PHE A 26 3.53 1.71 -3.01
N LEU A 27 2.39 2.38 -3.23
CA LEU A 27 1.89 2.69 -4.57
C LEU A 27 1.84 4.20 -4.75
N ILE A 28 2.34 4.67 -5.88
CA ILE A 28 2.42 6.08 -6.26
C ILE A 28 1.56 6.27 -7.52
N GLU A 29 0.97 7.45 -7.70
CA GLU A 29 0.19 7.80 -8.89
C GLU A 29 -1.08 6.96 -9.07
N THR A 30 -1.68 6.46 -7.99
CA THR A 30 -2.86 5.60 -8.09
C THR A 30 -4.17 6.38 -7.99
N LYS A 31 -5.08 6.16 -8.94
CA LYS A 31 -6.48 6.59 -8.78
C LYS A 31 -7.20 5.65 -7.80
N LYS A 32 -7.02 5.86 -6.49
CA LYS A 32 -7.69 5.13 -5.37
C LYS A 32 -7.77 3.61 -5.55
N VAL A 33 -6.64 2.92 -5.45
CA VAL A 33 -6.57 1.47 -5.75
C VAL A 33 -6.59 0.58 -4.50
N LEU A 34 -6.10 1.07 -3.35
CA LEU A 34 -5.80 0.18 -2.21
C LEU A 34 -7.03 -0.42 -1.51
N GLY A 35 -8.14 0.32 -1.45
CA GLY A 35 -9.40 -0.18 -0.88
C GLY A 35 -9.88 -1.49 -1.52
N LYS A 36 -9.48 -1.76 -2.78
CA LYS A 36 -9.87 -2.98 -3.52
C LYS A 36 -8.82 -4.09 -3.49
N CYS A 37 -7.60 -3.85 -3.00
CA CYS A 37 -6.53 -4.85 -2.93
C CYS A 37 -6.65 -5.75 -1.69
N SER A 38 -6.98 -7.02 -1.88
CA SER A 38 -6.95 -8.05 -0.83
C SER A 38 -5.52 -8.53 -0.59
N GLY A 39 -5.04 -8.57 0.66
CA GLY A 39 -3.70 -9.08 1.02
C GLY A 39 -2.81 -8.10 1.80
N LEU A 40 -3.37 -6.99 2.30
CA LEU A 40 -2.72 -6.06 3.24
C LEU A 40 -3.70 -5.80 4.38
N ASP A 41 -3.21 -5.87 5.62
CA ASP A 41 -4.03 -5.76 6.83
C ASP A 41 -4.40 -4.30 7.14
N LYS A 42 -3.46 -3.39 6.93
CA LYS A 42 -3.62 -1.96 7.21
C LYS A 42 -3.26 -1.13 5.98
N LYS A 43 -3.97 0.00 5.80
CA LYS A 43 -3.90 0.83 4.59
C LYS A 43 -4.12 2.30 4.91
N VAL A 44 -3.37 3.17 4.26
CA VAL A 44 -3.50 4.63 4.32
C VAL A 44 -3.42 5.18 2.90
N ASP A 45 -4.39 6.01 2.53
CA ASP A 45 -4.43 6.71 1.25
C ASP A 45 -4.25 8.22 1.52
N ALA A 46 -3.43 8.90 0.73
CA ALA A 46 -3.28 10.35 0.80
C ALA A 46 -4.57 11.05 0.32
N GLU A 47 -5.04 12.02 1.11
CA GLU A 47 -6.29 12.72 0.83
C GLU A 47 -6.13 13.76 -0.30
N GLY A 48 -7.15 13.89 -1.16
CA GLY A 48 -7.27 15.00 -2.12
C GLY A 48 -6.42 14.94 -3.41
N SER A 49 -5.52 13.97 -3.59
CA SER A 49 -4.67 13.93 -4.80
C SER A 49 -5.29 13.15 -5.97
N ARG A 50 -5.25 13.74 -7.18
CA ARG A 50 -5.64 13.06 -8.44
C ARG A 50 -4.71 11.89 -8.81
N SER A 51 -3.56 11.79 -8.14
CA SER A 51 -2.47 10.83 -8.33
C SER A 51 -2.20 9.99 -7.07
N GLY A 52 -3.24 9.75 -6.24
CA GLY A 52 -3.22 9.06 -4.94
C GLY A 52 -1.98 8.24 -4.57
N LEU A 53 -1.32 8.68 -3.49
CA LEU A 53 -0.34 7.86 -2.77
C LEU A 53 -1.09 6.90 -1.87
N SER A 54 -0.67 5.64 -1.87
CA SER A 54 -1.23 4.62 -1.01
C SER A 54 -0.12 3.79 -0.39
N LEU A 55 -0.21 3.59 0.92
CA LEU A 55 0.65 2.71 1.69
C LEU A 55 -0.21 1.60 2.31
N GLY A 56 0.24 0.36 2.20
CA GLY A 56 -0.36 -0.72 2.97
C GLY A 56 0.69 -1.70 3.47
N TRP A 57 0.38 -2.35 4.59
CA TRP A 57 1.30 -3.25 5.28
C TRP A 57 0.55 -4.38 5.97
N ASN A 58 1.30 -5.43 6.30
CA ASN A 58 0.81 -6.59 7.05
C ASN A 58 1.12 -6.43 8.55
N ASN A 59 0.40 -7.19 9.38
CA ASN A 59 0.54 -7.16 10.84
C ASN A 59 1.92 -7.57 11.38
N GLY A 60 2.80 -8.10 10.53
CA GLY A 60 4.20 -8.39 10.86
C GLY A 60 5.10 -7.16 10.93
N CYS A 61 4.62 -5.97 10.57
CA CYS A 61 5.39 -4.73 10.67
C CYS A 61 4.72 -3.76 11.65
N ILE A 62 5.49 -3.25 12.60
CA ILE A 62 5.07 -2.15 13.44
C ILE A 62 5.36 -0.86 12.66
N ILE A 63 4.33 -0.32 12.02
CA ILE A 63 4.41 0.94 11.29
C ILE A 63 3.64 2.00 12.04
N GLN A 64 4.29 3.11 12.34
CA GLN A 64 3.68 4.31 12.90
C GLN A 64 3.56 5.37 11.81
N LEU A 65 2.33 5.77 11.50
CA LEU A 65 2.07 6.90 10.61
C LEU A 65 2.38 8.21 11.36
N ARG A 66 3.34 8.99 10.84
CA ARG A 66 3.74 10.28 11.42
C ARG A 66 2.93 11.42 10.80
N SER A 67 2.88 11.47 9.47
CA SER A 67 2.15 12.47 8.71
C SER A 67 1.72 11.93 7.35
N TYR A 68 0.65 12.49 6.81
CA TYR A 68 0.25 12.26 5.43
C TYR A 68 -0.27 13.56 4.81
N LEU A 69 0.18 13.85 3.60
CA LEU A 69 -0.27 14.98 2.78
C LEU A 69 -0.50 14.49 1.34
N VAL A 70 -1.05 15.37 0.52
CA VAL A 70 -1.36 15.13 -0.91
C VAL A 70 -0.18 14.49 -1.68
N LEU A 71 1.06 14.82 -1.31
CA LEU A 71 2.29 14.46 -2.01
C LEU A 71 3.27 13.62 -1.20
N HIS A 72 3.00 13.28 0.06
CA HIS A 72 3.88 12.40 0.85
C HIS A 72 3.13 11.66 1.95
N ILE A 73 3.67 10.49 2.31
CA ILE A 73 3.26 9.70 3.48
C ILE A 73 4.54 9.44 4.26
N ASP A 74 4.63 9.98 5.46
CA ASP A 74 5.76 9.77 6.36
C ASP A 74 5.40 8.69 7.36
N VAL A 75 6.19 7.62 7.36
CA VAL A 75 6.05 6.51 8.29
C VAL A 75 7.36 6.19 8.96
N GLU A 76 7.25 5.75 10.20
CA GLU A 76 8.34 5.13 10.92
C GLU A 76 8.08 3.63 10.98
N ILE A 77 9.12 2.86 10.64
CA ILE A 77 9.09 1.41 10.66
C ILE A 77 9.94 0.99 11.84
N ASP A 78 9.30 0.33 12.79
CA ASP A 78 9.98 -0.37 13.87
C ASP A 78 10.13 -1.82 13.41
N GLU A 79 11.37 -2.21 13.12
CA GLU A 79 11.72 -3.56 12.67
C GLU A 79 11.62 -4.57 13.82
N GLY A 80 11.37 -4.12 15.06
CA GLY A 80 11.52 -4.92 16.26
C GLY A 80 12.98 -5.30 16.49
N ASP A 81 13.37 -5.54 17.73
CA ASP A 81 14.65 -6.16 17.99
C ASP A 81 14.63 -7.57 17.36
N GLU A 82 15.39 -7.79 16.29
CA GLU A 82 15.96 -9.12 16.01
C GLU A 82 16.97 -9.46 17.12
N ALA A 83 16.48 -9.55 18.36
CA ALA A 83 17.14 -10.25 19.44
C ALA A 83 16.62 -11.69 19.40
N ASP A 84 17.54 -12.60 19.09
CA ASP A 84 17.46 -14.05 19.23
C ASP A 84 16.78 -14.83 18.09
N LYS A 85 17.54 -15.07 17.02
CA LYS A 85 17.72 -16.42 16.45
C LYS A 85 19.15 -16.69 15.99
#